data_AF-A0A831UZQ7-F1
#
_entry.id   AF-A0A831UZQ7-F1
#
_cell.length_a   1.000
_cell.length_b   1.000
_cell.length_c   1.000
_cell.angle_alpha   90.00
_cell.angle_beta   90.00
_cell.angle_gamma   90.00
#
_symmetry.space_group_name_H-M   'P 1'
#
loop_
_entity.id
_entity.type
_entity.pdbx_description
1 polymer ?
#
loop_
_entity_poly.entity_id
_entity_poly.type
_entity_poly.pdbx_seq_one_letter_code
_entity_poly.pdbx_strand_id
1 'polypeptide(L)' 'MEEDPREVRRRSADWAFIESLPPRLREALKYYIEAGDMYVASRIAGLTVEEFNELRIRANIPNVA' A
#
# COMPACT_ATOMS: atom_id res chain seq x y z
N MET A 1 -1.14 4.24 24.11
CA MET A 1 -1.37 3.01 23.34
C MET A 1 -1.06 3.40 21.91
N GLU A 2 0.08 2.96 21.37
CA GLU A 2 0.42 3.23 19.97
C GLU A 2 -0.57 2.43 19.10
N GLU A 3 -1.16 3.11 18.11
CA GLU A 3 -2.07 2.45 17.17
C GLU A 3 -1.28 1.50 16.27
N ASP A 4 -1.80 0.29 16.04
CA ASP A 4 -1.16 -0.69 15.15
C ASP A 4 -0.96 -0.07 13.75
N PRO A 5 0.29 0.04 13.24
CA PRO A 5 0.58 0.61 11.93
C PRO A 5 -0.20 -0.05 10.78
N ARG A 6 -0.56 -1.33 10.93
CA ARG A 6 -1.40 -2.07 9.97
C ARG A 6 -2.83 -1.54 9.97
N GLU A 7 -3.42 -1.36 11.14
CA GLU A 7 -4.79 -0.83 11.27
C GLU A 7 -4.87 0.62 10.77
N VAL A 8 -3.83 1.42 11.02
CA VAL A 8 -3.71 2.79 10.48
C VAL A 8 -3.70 2.78 8.95
N ARG A 9 -2.92 1.90 8.33
CA ARG A 9 -2.89 1.75 6.86
C ARG A 9 -4.24 1.29 6.31
N ARG A 10 -4.84 0.26 6.91
CA ARG A 10 -6.11 -0.34 6.48
C ARG A 10 -7.28 0.64 6.52
N ARG A 11 -7.42 1.41 7.61
CA ARG A 11 -8.53 2.36 7.76
C ARG A 11 -8.38 3.62 6.90
N SER A 12 -7.15 4.00 6.57
CA SER A 12 -6.86 5.18 5.75
C SER A 12 -6.96 4.91 4.25
N ALA A 13 -6.70 3.68 3.83
CA ALA A 13 -6.64 3.28 2.44
C ALA A 13 -7.93 3.60 1.66
N ASP A 14 -7.76 4.17 0.46
CA ASP A 14 -8.85 4.31 -0.51
C ASP A 14 -9.10 2.96 -1.19
N TRP A 15 -9.96 2.16 -0.57
CA TRP A 15 -10.34 0.84 -1.07
C TRP A 15 -11.02 0.88 -2.44
N ALA A 16 -11.75 1.95 -2.76
CA ALA A 16 -12.40 2.09 -4.06
C ALA A 16 -11.36 2.27 -5.17
N PHE A 17 -10.34 3.10 -4.93
CA PHE A 17 -9.20 3.23 -5.83
C PHE A 17 -8.43 1.90 -5.95
N ILE A 18 -8.10 1.25 -4.83
CA ILE A 18 -7.34 -0.02 -4.82
C ILE A 18 -8.06 -1.10 -5.63
N GLU A 19 -9.37 -1.27 -5.42
CA GLU A 19 -10.16 -2.28 -6.13
C GLU A 19 -10.39 -1.94 -7.61
N SER A 20 -10.22 -0.68 -8.02
CA SER A 20 -10.26 -0.28 -9.44
C SER A 20 -8.99 -0.64 -10.23
N LEU A 21 -7.87 -0.91 -9.53
CA LEU A 21 -6.58 -1.16 -10.17
C LEU A 21 -6.49 -2.56 -10.80
N PRO A 22 -5.58 -2.74 -11.80
CA PRO A 22 -5.19 -4.05 -12.28
C PRO A 22 -4.77 -4.97 -11.13
N PRO A 23 -5.03 -6.30 -11.22
CA PRO A 23 -4.82 -7.24 -10.11
C PRO A 23 -3.43 -7.16 -9.47
N ARG A 24 -2.37 -7.02 -10.26
CA ARG A 24 -1.00 -6.94 -9.74
C ARG A 24 -0.76 -5.74 -8.81
N LEU A 25 -1.26 -4.56 -9.19
CA LEU A 25 -1.08 -3.34 -8.39
C LEU A 25 -1.95 -3.37 -7.13
N ARG A 26 -3.17 -3.90 -7.27
CA ARG A 26 -4.10 -4.12 -6.14
C ARG A 26 -3.49 -5.02 -5.07
N GLU A 27 -2.98 -6.18 -5.47
CA GLU A 27 -2.38 -7.14 -4.53
C GLU A 27 -1.09 -6.60 -3.91
N ALA A 28 -0.30 -5.82 -4.64
CA ALA A 28 0.87 -5.14 -4.07
C ALA A 28 0.50 -4.12 -2.97
N LEU A 29 -0.56 -3.32 -3.17
CA LEU A 29 -1.05 -2.38 -2.16
C LEU A 29 -1.65 -3.10 -0.95
N LYS A 30 -2.42 -4.18 -1.17
CA LYS A 30 -2.92 -5.04 -0.08
C LYS A 30 -1.78 -5.61 0.74
N TYR A 31 -0.74 -6.16 0.10
CA TYR A 31 0.46 -6.61 0.80
C TYR A 31 1.09 -5.47 1.60
N TYR A 32 1.24 -4.26 1.02
CA TYR A 32 1.78 -3.12 1.72
C TYR A 32 0.91 -2.67 2.90
N ILE A 33 -0.42 -2.85 2.87
CA ILE A 33 -1.32 -2.56 4.01
C ILE A 33 -1.13 -3.57 5.14
N GLU A 34 -0.87 -4.84 4.83
CA GLU A 34 -0.66 -5.88 5.83
C GLU A 34 0.76 -5.83 6.43
N ALA A 35 1.79 -5.81 5.59
CA ALA A 35 3.18 -6.06 5.97
C ALA A 35 3.99 -4.78 6.22
N GLY A 36 3.69 -3.69 5.50
CA GLY A 36 4.40 -2.41 5.63
C GLY A 36 5.75 -2.38 4.92
N ASP A 37 6.08 -3.45 4.23
CA ASP A 37 7.32 -3.59 3.47
C ASP A 37 7.15 -2.99 2.07
N MET A 38 7.64 -1.75 1.91
CA MET A 38 7.57 -1.02 0.65
C MET A 38 8.42 -1.65 -0.44
N TYR A 39 9.55 -2.27 -0.10
CA TYR A 39 10.45 -2.88 -1.06
C TYR A 39 9.79 -4.09 -1.71
N VAL A 40 9.29 -5.05 -0.91
CA VAL A 40 8.62 -6.24 -1.43
C VAL A 40 7.35 -5.85 -2.20
N ALA A 41 6.60 -4.88 -1.71
CA ALA A 41 5.41 -4.39 -2.41
C ALA A 41 5.73 -3.81 -3.79
N SER A 42 6.80 -3.02 -3.91
CA SER A 42 7.27 -2.50 -5.21
C SER A 42 7.64 -3.64 -6.17
N ARG A 43 8.28 -4.70 -5.67
CA ARG A 43 8.62 -5.87 -6.49
C ARG A 43 7.39 -6.64 -6.96
N ILE A 44 6.37 -6.80 -6.12
CA ILE A 44 5.09 -7.42 -6.50
C ILE A 44 4.41 -6.57 -7.59
N ALA A 45 4.41 -5.25 -7.43
CA ALA A 45 3.82 -4.32 -8.39
C ALA A 45 4.56 -4.30 -9.75
N GLY A 46 5.83 -4.73 -9.78
CA GLY A 46 6.70 -4.56 -10.94
C GLY A 46 7.16 -3.11 -11.13
N LEU A 47 7.24 -2.36 -10.04
CA LEU A 47 7.58 -0.94 -9.99
C LEU A 47 8.89 -0.72 -9.22
N THR A 48 9.54 0.41 -9.48
CA THR A 48 10.55 0.95 -8.56
C THR A 48 9.91 1.31 -7.21
N VAL A 49 10.74 1.42 -6.16
CA VAL A 49 10.27 1.83 -4.83
C VAL A 49 9.64 3.23 -4.89
N GLU A 50 10.20 4.13 -5.69
CA GLU A 50 9.69 5.49 -5.86
C GLU A 50 8.32 5.51 -6.56
N GLU A 51 8.16 4.78 -7.65
CA GLU A 51 6.85 4.65 -8.34
C GLU A 51 5.78 4.00 -7.43
N PHE A 52 6.18 2.99 -6.65
CA PHE A 52 5.26 2.39 -5.68
C PHE A 52 4.92 3.35 -4.54
N ASN A 53 5.87 4.18 -4.10
CA ASN A 53 5.63 5.22 -3.12
C ASN A 53 4.57 6.22 -3.62
N GLU A 54 4.64 6.64 -4.89
CA GLU A 54 3.61 7.48 -5.51
C GLU A 54 2.26 6.76 -5.59
N LEU A 55 2.26 5.46 -5.93
CA LEU A 55 1.04 4.65 -5.98
C LEU A 55 0.36 4.55 -4.61
N ARG A 56 1.11 4.33 -3.51
CA ARG A 56 0.52 4.26 -2.16
C ARG A 56 -0.06 5.61 -1.70
N ILE A 57 0.54 6.72 -2.13
CA ILE A 57 0.06 8.08 -1.82
C ILE A 57 -1.29 8.29 -2.52
N ARG A 58 -1.39 7.91 -3.80
CA ARG A 58 -2.66 7.94 -4.54
C ARG A 58 -3.73 7.04 -3.93
N ALA A 59 -3.33 5.93 -3.32
CA ALA A 59 -4.22 5.03 -2.59
C ALA A 59 -4.51 5.47 -1.14
N ASN A 60 -4.06 6.66 -0.72
CA ASN A 60 -4.20 7.20 0.64
C ASN A 60 -3.65 6.29 1.75
N ILE A 61 -2.59 5.52 1.46
CA ILE A 61 -1.96 4.63 2.43
C ILE A 61 -0.77 5.36 3.09
N PRO A 62 -0.84 5.66 4.39
CA PRO A 62 0.25 6.32 5.11
C PRO A 62 1.48 5.41 5.21
N ASN A 63 2.66 6.03 5.31
CA ASN A 63 3.89 5.33 5.66
C ASN A 63 4.15 5.53 7.15
N VAL A 64 3.78 4.52 7.94
CA VAL A 64 3.90 4.48 9.40
C VAL A 64 4.69 3.23 9.77
N ALA A 65 5.74 3.42 10.56
CA ALA A 65 6.59 2.36 11.07
C ALA A 65 6.07 1.87 12.43
#